data_AF-A0A3B0CM18-F1
#
_entry.id   AF-A0A3B0CM18-F1
#
_cell.length_a   1.000
_cell.length_b   1.000
_cell.length_c   1.000
_cell.angle_alpha   90.00
_cell.angle_beta   90.00
_cell.angle_gamma   90.00
#
_symmetry.space_group_name_H-M   'P 1'
#
loop_
_entity.id
_entity.type
_entity.pdbx_description
1 polymer ?
#
loop_
_entity_poly.entity_id
_entity_poly.type
_entity_poly.pdbx_seq_one_letter_code
_entity_poly.pdbx_strand_id
1 'polypeptide(L)'
;MTDMDVFPSDRSAAALAVLASLVAFGAAGCESDGYAAGKGTSSSKGAAGETIPTVSFINYVYDDVPPLEGPSLRLIEDRFHIRLKPRFVPQSDYTSKLSVLMASGTIPDVVSLRDLDSSFFNWAKQGAFLPLDDYYETYPTLRQVPAHIRDQFYVNGHIYGIPRYSPSQYSFVIMLRKDWLNRLNLPVPTSYEELKKTALAFTRNDPDGNGKTDTYGIALSQDIGPDYNAGAYWSADAWYHKDALGRFIPGIIGPGRREVIGMLAELYKEGAVTKDFAVLNWSQGNKEFYTGKTGIFIATPRGMSETYMRTLLSLNPNAEFAFVEPFAAPDGSRGYTSQSGFMGITALSAELADDPEKVERIMNVIDFGRTFIPPAERTPNTPDYDWRLGRLGKGYTIDGQGGLTLTKTSEGKVPSSYLFDSFMWAPGDEANQYSAFYQIPQLRELTAGIEQMFVRYKDRTYINPARGIVTATRSQKETELTKYALAEQTKMIVGQRPVSEWETMVKEWMDRGGADIVKEVNESILQRSK
;
A
#
# COMPACT_ATOMS: atom_id res chain seq x y z
N MET A 1 -1.73 -14.70 -11.53
CA MET A 1 -1.06 -13.70 -10.67
C MET A 1 -1.51 -12.34 -11.18
N THR A 2 -2.51 -11.72 -10.54
CA THR A 2 -2.88 -10.34 -10.87
C THR A 2 -1.70 -9.46 -10.50
N ASP A 3 -1.23 -8.67 -11.47
CA ASP A 3 -0.43 -7.48 -11.23
C ASP A 3 -1.18 -6.64 -10.19
N MET A 4 -0.83 -6.82 -8.92
CA MET A 4 -1.07 -5.78 -7.93
C MET A 4 0.01 -4.76 -8.21
N ASP A 5 -0.41 -3.69 -8.88
CA ASP A 5 0.40 -2.54 -9.24
C ASP A 5 1.47 -2.27 -8.19
N VAL A 6 2.72 -2.46 -8.64
CA VAL A 6 3.88 -1.94 -7.96
C VAL A 6 3.70 -0.42 -7.95
N PHE A 7 3.40 0.12 -6.78
CA PHE A 7 3.38 1.54 -6.42
C PHE A 7 3.53 2.53 -7.60
N PRO A 8 2.44 3.12 -8.12
CA PRO A 8 2.57 4.37 -8.85
C PRO A 8 2.65 5.52 -7.83
N SER A 9 3.88 5.96 -7.56
CA SER A 9 4.14 7.29 -7.00
C SER A 9 3.97 8.33 -8.10
N ASP A 10 2.73 8.68 -8.44
CA ASP A 10 2.45 9.84 -9.30
C ASP A 10 1.21 10.58 -8.78
N ARG A 11 1.46 11.53 -7.87
CA ARG A 11 0.50 12.59 -7.56
C ARG A 11 0.93 13.86 -8.30
N SER A 12 0.04 14.26 -9.21
CA SER A 12 -0.24 15.63 -9.66
C SER A 12 0.46 16.12 -10.92
N ALA A 13 -0.36 16.32 -11.97
CA ALA A 13 -0.32 17.52 -12.80
C ALA A 13 -1.70 17.76 -13.46
N ALA A 14 -2.62 18.44 -12.77
CA ALA A 14 -3.78 19.03 -13.40
C ALA A 14 -3.51 20.54 -13.54
N ALA A 15 -3.20 20.97 -14.77
CA ALA A 15 -3.09 22.38 -15.11
C ALA A 15 -4.49 22.99 -15.24
N LEU A 16 -4.83 23.93 -14.36
CA LEU A 16 -6.00 24.80 -14.53
C LEU A 16 -5.73 25.78 -15.68
N ALA A 17 -6.46 25.65 -16.78
CA ALA A 17 -6.64 26.73 -17.73
C ALA A 17 -8.00 27.39 -17.46
N VAL A 18 -7.95 28.61 -16.89
CA VAL A 18 -9.09 29.51 -16.76
C VAL A 18 -9.39 30.09 -18.14
N LEU A 19 -10.60 29.88 -18.65
CA LEU A 19 -11.15 30.66 -19.75
C LEU A 19 -12.57 31.10 -19.39
N ALA A 20 -12.66 32.37 -19.03
CA ALA A 20 -13.88 33.10 -18.89
C ALA A 20 -14.50 33.34 -20.28
N SER A 21 -15.79 33.06 -20.43
CA SER A 21 -16.62 33.63 -21.49
C SER A 21 -18.06 33.71 -20.98
N LEU A 22 -18.60 34.92 -21.08
CA LEU A 22 -19.83 35.41 -20.48
C LEU A 22 -20.82 35.71 -21.64
N VAL A 23 -22.13 35.55 -21.37
CA VAL A 23 -23.31 36.04 -22.14
C VAL A 23 -23.73 35.13 -23.34
N ALA A 24 -24.99 34.74 -23.60
CA ALA A 24 -26.29 35.34 -23.28
C ALA A 24 -27.47 34.32 -23.19
N PHE A 25 -28.50 34.81 -22.51
CA PHE A 25 -29.90 34.38 -22.40
C PHE A 25 -30.58 33.70 -23.61
N GLY A 26 -31.43 32.73 -23.31
CA GLY A 26 -32.52 32.26 -24.18
C GLY A 26 -33.49 31.37 -23.40
N ALA A 27 -34.57 31.96 -22.89
CA ALA A 27 -35.64 31.26 -22.19
C ALA A 27 -36.64 30.64 -23.19
N ALA A 28 -36.97 29.36 -23.03
CA ALA A 28 -38.29 28.76 -23.32
C ALA A 28 -38.29 27.26 -23.02
N GLY A 29 -39.37 26.78 -22.41
CA GLY A 29 -39.83 25.39 -22.57
C GLY A 29 -39.76 24.51 -21.33
N CYS A 30 -40.86 24.46 -20.58
CA CYS A 30 -41.19 23.36 -19.68
C CYS A 30 -41.19 22.03 -20.42
N GLU A 31 -40.63 20.97 -19.84
CA GLU A 31 -41.30 19.68 -19.77
C GLU A 31 -40.70 18.80 -18.68
N SER A 32 -41.55 18.41 -17.75
CA SER A 32 -41.29 17.50 -16.64
C SER A 32 -41.80 16.12 -17.02
N ASP A 33 -40.91 15.21 -17.40
CA ASP A 33 -41.17 13.77 -17.40
C ASP A 33 -40.74 13.23 -16.02
N GLY A 34 -41.53 12.51 -15.23
CA GLY A 34 -42.72 11.73 -15.51
C GLY A 34 -42.72 10.58 -14.51
N TYR A 35 -42.89 10.89 -13.22
CA TYR A 35 -43.13 9.89 -12.17
C TYR A 35 -44.53 9.30 -12.37
N ALA A 36 -44.62 8.10 -12.95
CA ALA A 36 -45.87 7.36 -13.04
C ALA A 36 -46.08 6.52 -11.77
N ALA A 37 -46.91 7.06 -10.86
CA ALA A 37 -47.50 6.32 -9.76
C ALA A 37 -48.71 5.50 -10.26
N GLY A 38 -48.61 4.17 -10.21
CA GLY A 38 -49.74 3.27 -10.40
C GLY A 38 -50.23 2.73 -9.06
N LYS A 39 -51.40 3.17 -8.59
CA LYS A 39 -52.17 2.51 -7.53
C LYS A 39 -53.12 1.48 -8.15
N GLY A 40 -53.03 0.23 -7.71
CA GLY A 40 -54.02 -0.83 -7.88
C GLY A 40 -54.12 -1.63 -6.58
N THR A 41 -55.34 -1.80 -6.07
CA THR A 41 -55.68 -2.23 -4.71
C THR A 41 -55.87 -3.74 -4.50
N SER A 42 -55.51 -4.14 -3.27
CA SER A 42 -56.05 -5.19 -2.37
C SER A 42 -55.78 -6.69 -2.59
N SER A 43 -54.98 -7.19 -1.64
CA SER A 43 -55.15 -8.35 -0.75
C SER A 43 -54.89 -9.78 -1.26
N SER A 44 -53.77 -10.33 -0.79
CA SER A 44 -53.77 -11.59 -0.06
C SER A 44 -52.83 -11.50 1.15
N LYS A 45 -53.32 -11.83 2.35
CA LYS A 45 -52.49 -12.05 3.54
C LYS A 45 -51.73 -13.36 3.33
N GLY A 46 -50.51 -13.27 2.83
CA GLY A 46 -49.51 -14.35 2.86
C GLY A 46 -48.66 -14.23 4.12
N ALA A 47 -48.19 -15.38 4.63
CA ALA A 47 -47.33 -15.50 5.82
C ALA A 47 -46.21 -14.45 5.85
N ALA A 48 -45.84 -13.99 7.06
CA ALA A 48 -44.72 -13.07 7.27
C ALA A 48 -43.44 -13.68 6.69
N GLY A 49 -43.13 -13.32 5.44
CA GLY A 49 -41.89 -13.69 4.77
C GLY A 49 -40.79 -12.77 5.25
N GLU A 50 -39.68 -13.35 5.67
CA GLU A 50 -38.43 -12.67 6.00
C GLU A 50 -38.08 -11.69 4.86
N THR A 51 -38.09 -10.39 5.14
CA THR A 51 -37.74 -9.36 4.17
C THR A 51 -36.22 -9.33 4.03
N ILE A 52 -35.69 -9.88 2.94
CA ILE A 52 -34.24 -9.88 2.64
C ILE A 52 -33.72 -8.43 2.59
N PRO A 53 -32.82 -8.00 3.49
CA PRO A 53 -32.36 -6.61 3.54
C PRO A 53 -31.52 -6.26 2.31
N THR A 54 -31.67 -5.02 1.83
CA THR A 54 -30.86 -4.48 0.73
C THR A 54 -29.69 -3.67 1.30
N VAL A 55 -28.47 -4.08 0.99
CA VAL A 55 -27.21 -3.45 1.40
C VAL A 55 -26.59 -2.72 0.20
N SER A 56 -26.43 -1.41 0.33
CA SER A 56 -25.71 -0.56 -0.59
C SER A 56 -24.24 -0.42 -0.18
N PHE A 57 -23.32 -0.45 -1.12
CA PHE A 57 -21.92 -0.20 -0.80
C PHE A 57 -21.19 0.53 -1.91
N ILE A 58 -20.12 1.23 -1.55
CA ILE A 58 -19.23 1.90 -2.49
C ILE A 58 -17.79 1.42 -2.30
N ASN A 59 -17.15 1.03 -3.40
CA ASN A 59 -15.77 0.56 -3.40
C ASN A 59 -15.00 1.10 -4.60
N TYR A 60 -13.69 1.31 -4.44
CA TYR A 60 -12.84 1.72 -5.55
C TYR A 60 -12.34 0.49 -6.30
N VAL A 61 -12.15 0.66 -7.60
CA VAL A 61 -11.57 -0.34 -8.51
C VAL A 61 -10.47 0.33 -9.32
N TYR A 62 -9.48 -0.42 -9.77
CA TYR A 62 -8.38 0.13 -10.57
C TYR A 62 -8.83 0.27 -12.03
N ASP A 63 -8.61 -0.76 -12.84
CA ASP A 63 -8.91 -0.69 -14.28
C ASP A 63 -10.10 -1.56 -14.71
N ASP A 64 -10.40 -2.61 -13.96
CA ASP A 64 -11.41 -3.61 -14.33
C ASP A 64 -12.61 -3.57 -13.38
N VAL A 65 -13.81 -3.28 -13.90
CA VAL A 65 -15.03 -3.03 -13.11
C VAL A 65 -15.92 -4.27 -13.11
N PRO A 66 -16.30 -4.83 -11.94
CA PRO A 66 -17.24 -5.93 -11.89
C PRO A 66 -18.63 -5.52 -12.41
N PRO A 67 -19.38 -6.40 -13.09
CA PRO A 67 -20.74 -6.10 -13.50
C PRO A 67 -21.64 -5.95 -12.26
N LEU A 68 -22.60 -5.03 -12.30
CA LEU A 68 -23.50 -4.72 -11.18
C LEU A 68 -24.57 -5.79 -10.94
N GLU A 69 -24.64 -6.78 -11.81
CA GLU A 69 -25.49 -7.95 -11.72
C GLU A 69 -24.71 -9.17 -12.22
N GLY A 70 -25.06 -10.37 -11.77
CA GLY A 70 -24.43 -11.58 -12.30
C GLY A 70 -24.43 -12.75 -11.33
N PRO A 71 -23.96 -13.92 -11.80
CA PRO A 71 -23.95 -15.13 -10.99
C PRO A 71 -23.09 -14.98 -9.72
N SER A 72 -21.95 -14.30 -9.79
CA SER A 72 -21.07 -14.15 -8.62
C SER A 72 -21.64 -13.19 -7.56
N LEU A 73 -22.31 -12.11 -7.99
CA LEU A 73 -23.06 -11.26 -7.07
C LEU A 73 -24.17 -12.07 -6.38
N ARG A 74 -24.95 -12.83 -7.15
CA ARG A 74 -26.01 -13.70 -6.62
C ARG A 74 -25.49 -14.74 -5.63
N LEU A 75 -24.29 -15.28 -5.85
CA LEU A 75 -23.69 -16.21 -4.88
C LEU A 75 -23.50 -15.54 -3.51
N ILE A 76 -23.09 -14.27 -3.46
CA ILE A 76 -22.99 -13.51 -2.20
C ILE A 76 -24.38 -13.28 -1.61
N GLU A 77 -25.33 -12.81 -2.43
CA GLU A 77 -26.71 -12.56 -2.01
C GLU A 77 -27.38 -13.80 -1.39
N ASP A 78 -27.26 -14.95 -2.05
CA ASP A 78 -27.84 -16.22 -1.62
C ASP A 78 -27.14 -16.75 -0.35
N ARG A 79 -25.82 -16.61 -0.25
CA ARG A 79 -25.04 -17.11 0.91
C ARG A 79 -25.35 -16.33 2.18
N PHE A 80 -25.52 -15.01 2.08
CA PHE A 80 -25.67 -14.13 3.24
C PHE A 80 -27.11 -13.65 3.44
N HIS A 81 -28.05 -14.08 2.59
CA HIS A 81 -29.45 -13.65 2.62
C HIS A 81 -29.58 -12.12 2.60
N ILE A 82 -28.93 -11.48 1.63
CA ILE A 82 -28.98 -10.03 1.40
C ILE A 82 -29.20 -9.72 -0.08
N ARG A 83 -29.60 -8.49 -0.40
CA ARG A 83 -29.51 -7.92 -1.76
C ARG A 83 -28.41 -6.88 -1.81
N LEU A 84 -27.55 -6.93 -2.82
CA LEU A 84 -26.42 -5.99 -2.94
C LEU A 84 -26.71 -4.91 -3.98
N LYS A 85 -26.39 -3.67 -3.62
CA LYS A 85 -26.36 -2.52 -4.54
C LYS A 85 -24.95 -1.94 -4.61
N PRO A 86 -24.03 -2.58 -5.36
CA PRO A 86 -22.66 -2.12 -5.51
C PRO A 86 -22.58 -0.78 -6.25
N ARG A 87 -21.62 0.05 -5.85
CA ARG A 87 -21.12 1.20 -6.60
C ARG A 87 -19.61 1.07 -6.73
N PHE A 88 -19.17 0.58 -7.89
CA PHE A 88 -17.76 0.51 -8.22
C PHE A 88 -17.34 1.80 -8.92
N VAL A 89 -16.27 2.42 -8.41
CA VAL A 89 -15.79 3.70 -8.91
C VAL A 89 -14.29 3.58 -9.22
N PRO A 90 -13.83 3.96 -10.43
CA PRO A 90 -12.41 3.98 -10.75
C PRO A 90 -11.61 4.77 -9.73
N GLN A 91 -10.41 4.29 -9.39
CA GLN A 91 -9.58 4.81 -8.30
C GLN A 91 -9.28 6.31 -8.47
N SER A 92 -9.06 6.77 -9.71
CA SER A 92 -8.80 8.17 -10.05
C SER A 92 -9.93 9.12 -9.65
N ASP A 93 -11.18 8.62 -9.64
CA ASP A 93 -12.38 9.40 -9.38
C ASP A 93 -12.92 9.19 -7.96
N TYR A 94 -12.32 8.27 -7.20
CA TYR A 94 -12.95 7.75 -6.00
C TYR A 94 -13.14 8.80 -4.92
N THR A 95 -12.06 9.52 -4.57
CA THR A 95 -12.07 10.49 -3.48
C THR A 95 -13.08 11.62 -3.72
N SER A 96 -13.19 12.11 -4.95
CA SER A 96 -14.13 13.18 -5.30
C SER A 96 -15.58 12.70 -5.23
N LYS A 97 -15.89 11.53 -5.80
CA LYS A 97 -17.24 10.96 -5.77
C LYS A 97 -17.67 10.57 -4.35
N LEU A 98 -16.76 10.00 -3.55
CA LEU A 98 -17.04 9.70 -2.15
C LEU A 98 -17.35 10.99 -1.37
N SER A 99 -16.56 12.04 -1.55
CA SER A 99 -16.77 13.32 -0.86
C SER A 99 -18.15 13.94 -1.16
N VAL A 100 -18.61 13.84 -2.42
CA VAL A 100 -19.96 14.29 -2.81
C VAL A 100 -21.04 13.48 -2.11
N LEU A 101 -20.90 12.16 -2.05
CA LEU A 101 -21.87 11.28 -1.37
C LEU A 101 -21.92 11.52 0.14
N MET A 102 -20.77 11.72 0.78
CA MET A 102 -20.72 12.04 2.20
C MET A 102 -21.36 13.41 2.48
N ALA A 103 -21.15 14.39 1.61
CA ALA A 103 -21.75 15.72 1.74
C ALA A 103 -23.26 15.75 1.46
N SER A 104 -23.80 14.84 0.64
CA SER A 104 -25.24 14.75 0.37
C SER A 104 -26.04 14.08 1.49
N GLY A 105 -25.37 13.45 2.47
CA GLY A 105 -26.00 12.70 3.56
C GLY A 105 -26.59 11.34 3.13
N THR A 106 -26.53 10.98 1.84
CA THR A 106 -27.00 9.70 1.31
C THR A 106 -25.88 8.65 1.32
N ILE A 107 -25.37 8.39 2.52
CA ILE A 107 -24.21 7.54 2.76
C ILE A 107 -24.58 6.07 2.49
N PRO A 108 -23.86 5.35 1.62
CA PRO A 108 -24.07 3.91 1.45
C PRO A 108 -23.87 3.16 2.77
N ASP A 109 -24.56 2.02 2.93
CA ASP A 109 -24.48 1.21 4.16
C ASP A 109 -23.03 0.83 4.49
N VAL A 110 -22.24 0.49 3.46
CA VAL A 110 -20.81 0.18 3.59
C VAL A 110 -19.98 1.08 2.69
N VAL A 111 -18.99 1.74 3.29
CA VAL A 111 -18.08 2.68 2.63
C VAL A 111 -16.65 2.16 2.71
N SER A 112 -16.00 2.02 1.57
CA SER A 112 -14.54 1.84 1.54
C SER A 112 -13.84 3.20 1.55
N LEU A 113 -12.76 3.33 2.32
CA LEU A 113 -11.87 4.48 2.25
C LEU A 113 -10.47 3.97 1.90
N ARG A 114 -9.75 4.73 1.08
CA ARG A 114 -8.40 4.35 0.67
C ARG A 114 -7.37 4.65 1.78
N ASP A 115 -7.45 5.86 2.32
CA ASP A 115 -6.46 6.41 3.22
C ASP A 115 -7.08 6.77 4.57
N LEU A 116 -6.29 6.66 5.63
CA LEU A 116 -6.63 7.25 6.93
C LEU A 116 -6.21 8.72 6.92
N ASP A 117 -7.12 9.59 6.51
CA ASP A 117 -6.86 11.03 6.35
C ASP A 117 -7.86 11.90 7.13
N SER A 118 -7.72 13.23 7.00
CA SER A 118 -8.60 14.20 7.66
C SER A 118 -10.09 13.99 7.36
N SER A 119 -10.43 13.47 6.18
CA SER A 119 -11.82 13.26 5.76
C SER A 119 -12.46 12.18 6.62
N PHE A 120 -11.77 11.05 6.85
CA PHE A 120 -12.23 10.01 7.76
C PHE A 120 -12.52 10.57 9.16
N PHE A 121 -11.55 11.30 9.74
CA PHE A 121 -11.70 11.86 11.08
C PHE A 121 -12.82 12.90 11.16
N ASN A 122 -12.99 13.73 10.13
CA ASN A 122 -14.07 14.72 10.07
C ASN A 122 -15.44 14.07 9.97
N TRP A 123 -15.60 13.08 9.09
CA TRP A 123 -16.87 12.35 8.94
C TRP A 123 -17.23 11.56 10.20
N ALA A 124 -16.25 10.89 10.83
CA ALA A 124 -16.45 10.23 12.12
C ALA A 124 -16.93 11.20 13.21
N LYS A 125 -16.28 12.38 13.34
CA LYS A 125 -16.69 13.43 14.29
C LYS A 125 -18.09 14.00 14.00
N GLN A 126 -18.50 14.01 12.74
CA GLN A 126 -19.82 14.45 12.30
C GLN A 126 -20.91 13.38 12.49
N GLY A 127 -20.56 12.19 12.99
CA GLY A 127 -21.51 11.11 13.23
C GLY A 127 -21.91 10.35 11.96
N ALA A 128 -21.08 10.38 10.91
CA ALA A 128 -21.38 9.70 9.66
C ALA A 128 -21.25 8.17 9.73
N PHE A 129 -20.53 7.66 10.73
CA PHE A 129 -20.19 6.24 10.85
C PHE A 129 -20.72 5.61 12.14
N LEU A 130 -21.07 4.33 12.06
CA LEU A 130 -21.50 3.48 13.17
C LEU A 130 -20.31 3.17 14.10
N PRO A 131 -20.45 3.31 15.43
CA PRO A 131 -19.46 2.81 16.40
C PRO A 131 -19.27 1.29 16.28
N LEU A 132 -18.02 0.83 16.34
CA LEU A 132 -17.66 -0.57 16.08
C LEU A 132 -17.14 -1.34 17.31
N ASP A 133 -17.15 -0.74 18.50
CA ASP A 133 -16.46 -1.27 19.68
C ASP A 133 -16.91 -2.70 20.03
N ASP A 134 -18.23 -2.94 20.09
CA ASP A 134 -18.80 -4.25 20.40
C ASP A 134 -18.54 -5.30 19.29
N TYR A 135 -18.36 -4.84 18.05
CA TYR A 135 -18.11 -5.71 16.90
C TYR A 135 -16.67 -6.22 16.90
N TYR A 136 -15.72 -5.42 17.37
CA TYR A 136 -14.35 -5.88 17.62
C TYR A 136 -14.31 -6.97 18.69
N GLU A 137 -15.21 -6.93 19.65
CA GLU A 137 -15.35 -7.96 20.67
C GLU A 137 -16.21 -9.14 20.23
N THR A 138 -16.99 -9.06 19.15
CA THR A 138 -17.90 -10.16 18.74
C THR A 138 -17.33 -11.00 17.60
N TYR A 139 -16.67 -10.37 16.62
CA TYR A 139 -16.25 -11.04 15.39
C TYR A 139 -14.80 -11.53 15.44
N PRO A 140 -14.54 -12.83 15.18
CA PRO A 140 -13.22 -13.43 15.31
C PRO A 140 -12.13 -12.74 14.49
N THR A 141 -12.42 -12.28 13.27
CA THR A 141 -11.42 -11.63 12.41
C THR A 141 -11.15 -10.17 12.79
N LEU A 142 -12.04 -9.55 13.57
CA LEU A 142 -11.82 -8.20 14.12
C LEU A 142 -11.04 -8.27 15.43
N ARG A 143 -11.30 -9.27 16.29
CA ARG A 143 -10.49 -9.53 17.51
C ARG A 143 -9.00 -9.75 17.20
N GLN A 144 -8.67 -10.22 16.00
CA GLN A 144 -7.29 -10.44 15.56
C GLN A 144 -6.55 -9.14 15.17
N VAL A 145 -7.26 -8.01 15.06
CA VAL A 145 -6.62 -6.73 14.72
C VAL A 145 -5.82 -6.23 15.91
N PRO A 146 -4.48 -6.07 15.79
CA PRO A 146 -3.65 -5.53 16.87
C PRO A 146 -4.11 -4.14 17.30
N ALA A 147 -4.04 -3.87 18.60
CA ALA A 147 -4.46 -2.58 19.19
C ALA A 147 -3.78 -1.38 18.49
N HIS A 148 -2.48 -1.45 18.21
CA HIS A 148 -1.76 -0.38 17.51
C HIS A 148 -2.23 -0.10 16.06
N ILE A 149 -2.99 -1.02 15.45
CA ILE A 149 -3.69 -0.81 14.17
C ILE A 149 -5.11 -0.30 14.43
N ARG A 150 -5.87 -1.02 15.26
CA ARG A 150 -7.26 -0.70 15.62
C ARG A 150 -7.41 0.73 16.17
N ASP A 151 -6.53 1.13 17.08
CA ASP A 151 -6.65 2.38 17.82
C ASP A 151 -6.37 3.62 16.94
N GLN A 152 -5.84 3.42 15.72
CA GLN A 152 -5.70 4.50 14.74
C GLN A 152 -7.06 5.01 14.22
N PHE A 153 -8.14 4.22 14.37
CA PHE A 153 -9.51 4.55 13.97
C PHE A 153 -10.36 5.10 15.13
N TYR A 154 -9.75 5.39 16.28
CA TYR A 154 -10.44 5.92 17.46
C TYR A 154 -10.73 7.41 17.31
N VAL A 155 -12.00 7.79 17.48
CA VAL A 155 -12.48 9.18 17.40
C VAL A 155 -13.54 9.37 18.49
N ASN A 156 -13.46 10.45 19.27
CA ASN A 156 -14.51 10.85 20.24
C ASN A 156 -15.07 9.72 21.15
N GLY A 157 -14.27 8.74 21.57
CA GLY A 157 -14.75 7.68 22.46
C GLY A 157 -14.87 6.30 21.82
N HIS A 158 -14.92 6.21 20.49
CA HIS A 158 -15.34 5.02 19.76
C HIS A 158 -14.42 4.71 18.56
N ILE A 159 -14.41 3.45 18.14
CA ILE A 159 -13.74 3.00 16.91
C ILE A 159 -14.72 3.05 15.74
N TYR A 160 -14.33 3.65 14.60
CA TYR A 160 -15.22 3.82 13.43
C TYR A 160 -14.71 3.17 12.13
N GLY A 161 -13.59 2.47 12.16
CA GLY A 161 -12.98 1.86 10.99
C GLY A 161 -12.61 0.39 11.18
N ILE A 162 -12.80 -0.40 10.13
CA ILE A 162 -12.32 -1.77 10.00
C ILE A 162 -11.11 -1.75 9.03
N PRO A 163 -9.87 -1.95 9.51
CA PRO A 163 -8.70 -1.95 8.64
C PRO A 163 -8.72 -3.17 7.74
N ARG A 164 -8.43 -2.99 6.45
CA ARG A 164 -8.22 -4.11 5.51
C ARG A 164 -6.78 -4.58 5.63
N TYR A 165 -6.56 -5.89 5.80
CA TYR A 165 -5.24 -6.44 6.15
C TYR A 165 -4.15 -6.05 5.14
N SER A 166 -2.99 -5.66 5.68
CA SER A 166 -1.73 -5.60 4.94
C SER A 166 -0.60 -5.96 5.91
N PRO A 167 0.48 -6.63 5.46
CA PRO A 167 1.60 -6.91 6.33
C PRO A 167 2.16 -5.65 7.01
N SER A 168 2.46 -5.76 8.29
CA SER A 168 3.00 -4.69 9.13
C SER A 168 4.51 -4.78 9.31
N GLN A 169 5.11 -5.95 9.16
CA GLN A 169 6.54 -6.21 9.42
C GLN A 169 7.37 -6.20 8.14
N TYR A 170 6.76 -6.48 6.99
CA TYR A 170 7.46 -6.61 5.73
C TYR A 170 7.71 -5.25 5.07
N SER A 171 8.97 -4.86 5.03
CA SER A 171 9.48 -3.71 4.30
C SER A 171 10.27 -4.14 3.06
N PHE A 172 10.61 -3.18 2.20
CA PHE A 172 11.62 -3.41 1.18
C PHE A 172 12.99 -3.67 1.82
N VAL A 173 13.75 -4.55 1.20
CA VAL A 173 15.12 -4.90 1.57
C VAL A 173 16.02 -4.73 0.37
N ILE A 174 17.30 -4.38 0.57
CA ILE A 174 18.26 -4.27 -0.52
C ILE A 174 18.59 -5.68 -1.02
N MET A 175 18.37 -5.93 -2.30
CA MET A 175 18.69 -7.17 -3.01
C MET A 175 19.95 -6.97 -3.86
N LEU A 176 20.78 -8.02 -3.95
CA LEU A 176 21.99 -8.05 -4.76
C LEU A 176 22.03 -9.26 -5.68
N ARG A 177 22.70 -9.14 -6.82
CA ARG A 177 23.12 -10.26 -7.67
C ARG A 177 24.19 -11.08 -6.97
N LYS A 178 23.79 -12.20 -6.38
CA LYS A 178 24.68 -13.12 -5.64
C LYS A 178 25.68 -13.80 -6.56
N ASP A 179 25.29 -14.10 -7.80
CA ASP A 179 26.19 -14.62 -8.81
C ASP A 179 27.34 -13.65 -9.13
N TRP A 180 27.05 -12.34 -9.12
CA TRP A 180 28.07 -11.29 -9.26
C TRP A 180 28.97 -11.20 -8.01
N LEU A 181 28.39 -11.28 -6.80
CA LEU A 181 29.18 -11.35 -5.56
C LEU A 181 30.17 -12.52 -5.60
N ASN A 182 29.69 -13.71 -5.98
CA ASN A 182 30.52 -14.91 -6.07
C ASN A 182 31.65 -14.76 -7.11
N ARG A 183 31.35 -14.24 -8.31
CA ARG A 183 32.36 -14.02 -9.36
C ARG A 183 33.47 -13.07 -8.90
N LEU A 184 33.11 -12.03 -8.17
CA LEU A 184 34.05 -11.03 -7.66
C LEU A 184 34.64 -11.36 -6.29
N ASN A 185 34.29 -12.52 -5.71
CA ASN A 185 34.68 -12.94 -4.37
C ASN A 185 34.35 -11.88 -3.29
N LEU A 186 33.16 -11.29 -3.38
CA LEU A 186 32.65 -10.29 -2.45
C LEU A 186 31.66 -10.91 -1.47
N PRO A 187 31.71 -10.56 -0.17
CA PRO A 187 30.66 -10.95 0.76
C PRO A 187 29.38 -10.13 0.54
N VAL A 188 28.27 -10.60 1.11
CA VAL A 188 27.06 -9.77 1.25
C VAL A 188 27.37 -8.59 2.18
N PRO A 189 27.10 -7.34 1.80
CA PRO A 189 27.47 -6.17 2.59
C PRO A 189 26.65 -6.07 3.88
N THR A 190 27.29 -5.59 4.94
CA THR A 190 26.74 -5.42 6.29
C THR A 190 26.77 -3.98 6.79
N SER A 191 27.24 -3.04 5.95
CA SER A 191 27.28 -1.60 6.19
C SER A 191 27.17 -0.83 4.88
N TYR A 192 26.87 0.48 4.94
CA TYR A 192 26.84 1.34 3.76
C TYR A 192 28.21 1.47 3.08
N GLU A 193 29.30 1.42 3.84
CA GLU A 193 30.65 1.42 3.28
C GLU A 193 30.95 0.16 2.47
N GLU A 194 30.51 -1.01 2.95
CA GLU A 194 30.62 -2.26 2.18
C GLU A 194 29.68 -2.27 0.97
N LEU A 195 28.45 -1.78 1.13
CA LEU A 195 27.50 -1.66 0.03
C LEU A 195 28.03 -0.76 -1.09
N LYS A 196 28.64 0.37 -0.74
CA LYS A 196 29.33 1.27 -1.67
C LYS A 196 30.46 0.57 -2.42
N LYS A 197 31.32 -0.17 -1.70
CA LYS A 197 32.41 -0.96 -2.32
C LYS A 197 31.86 -2.01 -3.30
N THR A 198 30.80 -2.70 -2.92
CA THR A 198 30.12 -3.68 -3.79
C THR A 198 29.55 -3.03 -5.04
N ALA A 199 28.85 -1.88 -4.90
CA ALA A 199 28.31 -1.13 -6.04
C ALA A 199 29.42 -0.68 -7.02
N LEU A 200 30.55 -0.18 -6.51
CA LEU A 200 31.71 0.19 -7.32
C LEU A 200 32.33 -1.02 -8.02
N ALA A 201 32.45 -2.16 -7.33
CA ALA A 201 32.99 -3.39 -7.90
C ALA A 201 32.10 -3.93 -9.03
N PHE A 202 30.77 -3.91 -8.85
CA PHE A 202 29.81 -4.24 -9.90
C PHE A 202 29.91 -3.30 -11.11
N THR A 203 30.36 -2.07 -10.92
CA THR A 203 30.52 -1.12 -12.02
C THR A 203 31.83 -1.32 -12.79
N ARG A 204 32.89 -1.79 -12.12
CA ARG A 204 34.27 -1.73 -12.66
C ARG A 204 34.88 -3.06 -13.04
N ASN A 205 34.41 -4.15 -12.42
CA ASN A 205 35.12 -5.41 -12.42
C ASN A 205 34.44 -6.49 -13.27
N ASP A 206 33.64 -6.10 -14.27
CA ASP A 206 33.00 -7.01 -15.24
C ASP A 206 32.25 -8.18 -14.55
N PRO A 207 31.25 -7.87 -13.70
CA PRO A 207 30.57 -8.87 -12.89
C PRO A 207 29.71 -9.84 -13.71
N ASP A 208 29.29 -9.45 -14.92
CA ASP A 208 28.55 -10.32 -15.85
C ASP A 208 29.48 -11.07 -16.82
N GLY A 209 30.75 -10.66 -16.93
CA GLY A 209 31.79 -11.40 -17.62
C GLY A 209 31.79 -11.23 -19.13
N ASN A 210 31.23 -10.13 -19.62
CA ASN A 210 31.10 -9.85 -21.04
C ASN A 210 32.30 -9.05 -21.60
N GLY A 211 33.23 -8.63 -20.73
CA GLY A 211 34.43 -7.87 -21.09
C GLY A 211 34.19 -6.38 -21.39
N LYS A 212 33.01 -5.85 -21.07
CA LYS A 212 32.60 -4.45 -21.27
C LYS A 212 32.25 -3.79 -19.95
N THR A 213 32.37 -2.48 -19.92
CA THR A 213 31.94 -1.64 -18.78
C THR A 213 30.53 -1.12 -19.07
N ASP A 214 29.54 -2.00 -19.06
CA ASP A 214 28.13 -1.70 -19.33
C ASP A 214 27.19 -2.07 -18.16
N THR A 215 27.78 -2.48 -17.05
CA THR A 215 27.08 -2.73 -15.77
C THR A 215 27.38 -1.63 -14.77
N TYR A 216 26.46 -1.42 -13.82
CA TYR A 216 26.63 -0.48 -12.72
C TYR A 216 25.99 -0.97 -11.43
N GLY A 217 26.33 -0.33 -10.32
CA GLY A 217 25.95 -0.78 -8.99
C GLY A 217 24.45 -0.75 -8.74
N ILE A 218 23.87 0.45 -8.72
CA ILE A 218 22.54 0.73 -8.16
C ILE A 218 21.60 1.28 -9.23
N ALA A 219 20.40 0.69 -9.35
CA ALA A 219 19.32 1.28 -10.13
C ALA A 219 18.62 2.40 -9.34
N LEU A 220 18.38 3.54 -9.97
CA LEU A 220 17.65 4.66 -9.36
C LEU A 220 16.70 5.29 -10.38
N SER A 221 15.65 5.93 -9.88
CA SER A 221 14.60 6.64 -10.63
C SER A 221 14.28 7.97 -9.95
N GLN A 222 13.36 8.74 -10.52
CA GLN A 222 12.91 10.02 -9.99
C GLN A 222 12.49 9.90 -8.52
N ASP A 223 12.54 11.00 -7.79
CA ASP A 223 12.28 11.02 -6.34
C ASP A 223 13.21 10.12 -5.51
N ILE A 224 14.38 9.76 -6.07
CA ILE A 224 15.40 8.94 -5.40
C ILE A 224 14.83 7.54 -5.08
N GLY A 225 13.99 7.01 -5.97
CA GLY A 225 13.40 5.69 -5.84
C GLY A 225 14.25 4.59 -6.51
N PRO A 226 14.36 3.39 -5.94
CA PRO A 226 13.83 2.95 -4.64
C PRO A 226 14.63 3.49 -3.44
N ASP A 227 14.01 3.46 -2.26
CA ASP A 227 14.71 3.75 -1.00
C ASP A 227 15.62 2.57 -0.61
N TYR A 228 16.93 2.83 -0.54
CA TYR A 228 17.95 1.86 -0.16
C TYR A 228 18.27 1.94 1.33
N ASN A 229 17.25 1.90 2.17
CA ASN A 229 17.39 1.94 3.62
C ASN A 229 17.63 0.54 4.20
N ALA A 230 18.75 0.35 4.91
CA ALA A 230 19.10 -0.90 5.57
C ALA A 230 18.68 -0.91 7.05
N GLY A 231 17.50 -0.36 7.36
CA GLY A 231 16.95 -0.29 8.70
C GLY A 231 16.13 0.97 8.98
N ALA A 232 15.50 1.02 10.15
CA ALA A 232 14.64 2.12 10.59
C ALA A 232 15.38 3.45 10.71
N TYR A 233 16.64 3.42 11.17
CA TYR A 233 17.50 4.59 11.28
C TYR A 233 17.70 5.33 9.94
N TRP A 234 17.69 4.62 8.81
CA TRP A 234 17.93 5.21 7.49
C TRP A 234 16.65 5.46 6.66
N SER A 235 15.49 5.07 7.17
CA SER A 235 14.21 5.20 6.47
C SER A 235 13.80 6.67 6.35
N ALA A 236 13.48 7.13 5.12
CA ALA A 236 13.04 8.51 4.89
C ALA A 236 11.67 8.82 5.55
N ASP A 237 10.79 7.81 5.64
CA ASP A 237 9.43 8.00 6.15
C ASP A 237 9.30 7.79 7.67
N ALA A 238 10.36 7.28 8.32
CA ALA A 238 10.33 6.98 9.75
C ALA A 238 10.51 8.24 10.60
N TRP A 239 9.58 8.50 11.52
CA TRP A 239 9.76 9.51 12.59
C TRP A 239 10.54 8.91 13.76
N TYR A 240 11.77 8.50 13.47
CA TYR A 240 12.61 7.75 14.41
C TYR A 240 13.60 8.65 15.15
N HIS A 241 14.25 9.55 14.42
CA HIS A 241 15.26 10.47 14.95
C HIS A 241 14.64 11.52 15.86
N LYS A 242 15.45 12.05 16.78
CA LYS A 242 15.08 13.17 17.64
C LYS A 242 15.97 14.38 17.40
N ASP A 243 15.39 15.57 17.49
CA ASP A 243 16.15 16.81 17.52
C ASP A 243 16.79 17.07 18.89
N ALA A 244 17.53 18.18 19.02
CA ALA A 244 18.18 18.58 20.27
C ALA A 244 17.21 18.84 21.44
N LEU A 245 15.92 19.02 21.16
CA LEU A 245 14.87 19.19 22.16
C LEU A 245 14.19 17.86 22.52
N GLY A 246 14.66 16.74 21.97
CA GLY A 246 14.10 15.41 22.19
C GLY A 246 12.81 15.13 21.42
N ARG A 247 12.44 15.98 20.46
CA ARG A 247 11.24 15.82 19.62
C ARG A 247 11.55 14.92 18.44
N PHE A 248 10.64 14.01 18.12
CA PHE A 248 10.76 13.20 16.90
C PHE A 248 10.74 14.08 15.64
N ILE A 249 11.59 13.77 14.67
CA ILE A 249 11.67 14.44 13.37
C ILE A 249 11.49 13.42 12.23
N PRO A 250 10.99 13.82 11.05
CA PRO A 250 10.86 12.92 9.92
C PRO A 250 12.22 12.49 9.37
N GLY A 251 12.34 11.21 9.01
CA GLY A 251 13.58 10.61 8.52
C GLY A 251 14.17 11.29 7.28
N ILE A 252 13.33 11.91 6.44
CA ILE A 252 13.75 12.59 5.21
C ILE A 252 14.74 13.75 5.47
N ILE A 253 14.74 14.34 6.67
CA ILE A 253 15.71 15.36 7.12
C ILE A 253 16.70 14.81 8.17
N GLY A 254 16.57 13.54 8.53
CA GLY A 254 17.33 12.90 9.60
C GLY A 254 18.77 12.55 9.21
N PRO A 255 19.64 12.28 10.20
CA PRO A 255 21.04 11.95 9.97
C PRO A 255 21.25 10.65 9.19
N GLY A 256 20.36 9.65 9.36
CA GLY A 256 20.43 8.43 8.54
C GLY A 256 20.21 8.70 7.06
N ARG A 257 19.27 9.60 6.71
CA ARG A 257 19.06 9.96 5.30
C ARG A 257 20.28 10.65 4.70
N ARG A 258 20.97 11.50 5.48
CA ARG A 258 22.24 12.14 5.06
C ARG A 258 23.29 11.12 4.63
N GLU A 259 23.42 10.01 5.36
CA GLU A 259 24.37 8.93 5.05
C GLU A 259 24.03 8.24 3.72
N VAL A 260 22.76 7.91 3.49
CA VAL A 260 22.29 7.32 2.23
C VAL A 260 22.53 8.26 1.05
N ILE A 261 22.20 9.55 1.20
CA ILE A 261 22.41 10.56 0.16
C ILE A 261 23.90 10.78 -0.11
N GLY A 262 24.75 10.75 0.92
CA GLY A 262 26.21 10.81 0.78
C GLY A 262 26.75 9.65 -0.04
N MET A 263 26.35 8.42 0.28
CA MET A 263 26.72 7.23 -0.50
C MET A 263 26.27 7.37 -1.96
N LEU A 264 25.01 7.75 -2.21
CA LEU A 264 24.48 7.90 -3.56
C LEU A 264 25.21 9.00 -4.35
N ALA A 265 25.58 10.11 -3.72
CA ALA A 265 26.36 11.18 -4.34
C ALA A 265 27.77 10.70 -4.76
N GLU A 266 28.44 9.93 -3.90
CA GLU A 266 29.73 9.32 -4.23
C GLU A 266 29.58 8.31 -5.38
N LEU A 267 28.60 7.41 -5.31
CA LEU A 267 28.37 6.42 -6.37
C LEU A 267 27.98 7.08 -7.71
N TYR A 268 27.16 8.14 -7.68
CA TYR A 268 26.78 8.88 -8.89
C TYR A 268 28.01 9.53 -9.55
N LYS A 269 28.87 10.18 -8.75
CA LYS A 269 30.13 10.76 -9.24
C LYS A 269 31.03 9.71 -9.90
N GLU A 270 31.03 8.48 -9.38
CA GLU A 270 31.82 7.36 -9.89
C GLU A 270 31.13 6.57 -11.01
N GLY A 271 29.94 6.99 -11.46
CA GLY A 271 29.17 6.33 -12.53
C GLY A 271 28.50 5.02 -12.13
N ALA A 272 28.36 4.75 -10.83
CA ALA A 272 27.84 3.50 -10.27
C ALA A 272 26.31 3.54 -9.96
N VAL A 273 25.63 4.61 -10.38
CA VAL A 273 24.17 4.81 -10.27
C VAL A 273 23.61 5.08 -11.67
N THR A 274 22.33 4.76 -11.89
CA THR A 274 21.62 5.14 -13.12
C THR A 274 21.82 6.62 -13.43
N LYS A 275 22.49 6.92 -14.55
CA LYS A 275 22.94 8.29 -14.90
C LYS A 275 21.78 9.29 -14.99
N ASP A 276 20.69 8.91 -15.64
CA ASP A 276 19.55 9.80 -15.91
C ASP A 276 18.41 9.59 -14.89
N PHE A 277 18.72 9.07 -13.69
CA PHE A 277 17.69 8.64 -12.72
C PHE A 277 16.61 9.70 -12.47
N ALA A 278 16.98 10.97 -12.40
CA ALA A 278 16.08 12.07 -12.06
C ALA A 278 14.92 12.27 -13.05
N VAL A 279 14.98 11.68 -14.26
CA VAL A 279 13.91 11.75 -15.27
C VAL A 279 13.30 10.39 -15.60
N LEU A 280 13.75 9.32 -14.95
CA LEU A 280 13.19 7.98 -15.14
C LEU A 280 12.04 7.77 -14.17
N ASN A 281 10.90 7.29 -14.67
CA ASN A 281 9.84 6.83 -13.77
C ASN A 281 10.21 5.47 -13.14
N TRP A 282 9.42 5.04 -12.16
CA TRP A 282 9.64 3.80 -11.42
C TRP A 282 9.79 2.57 -12.34
N SER A 283 8.92 2.41 -13.34
CA SER A 283 8.97 1.26 -14.26
C SER A 283 10.26 1.25 -15.09
N GLN A 284 10.71 2.43 -15.54
CA GLN A 284 11.98 2.58 -16.24
C GLN A 284 13.18 2.27 -15.33
N GLY A 285 13.15 2.72 -14.07
CA GLY A 285 14.17 2.37 -13.08
C GLY A 285 14.26 0.87 -12.81
N ASN A 286 13.13 0.20 -12.60
CA ASN A 286 13.08 -1.26 -12.39
C ASN A 286 13.67 -2.03 -13.57
N LYS A 287 13.40 -1.57 -14.79
CA LYS A 287 13.89 -2.21 -16.01
C LYS A 287 15.41 -2.31 -16.04
N GLU A 288 16.13 -1.36 -15.45
CA GLU A 288 17.60 -1.39 -15.41
C GLU A 288 18.13 -2.63 -14.69
N PHE A 289 17.50 -3.04 -13.57
CA PHE A 289 17.85 -4.29 -12.90
C PHE A 289 17.45 -5.51 -13.72
N TYR A 290 16.18 -5.58 -14.15
CA TYR A 290 15.65 -6.78 -14.82
C TYR A 290 16.16 -6.99 -16.26
N THR A 291 16.83 -6.00 -16.85
CA THR A 291 17.57 -6.16 -18.12
C THR A 291 19.06 -6.45 -17.93
N GLY A 292 19.49 -6.71 -16.70
CA GLY A 292 20.83 -7.20 -16.38
C GLY A 292 21.90 -6.11 -16.25
N LYS A 293 21.54 -4.83 -16.30
CA LYS A 293 22.51 -3.72 -16.25
C LYS A 293 22.97 -3.38 -14.84
N THR A 294 22.17 -3.71 -13.81
CA THR A 294 22.49 -3.36 -12.41
C THR A 294 22.56 -4.56 -11.50
N GLY A 295 23.45 -4.49 -10.51
CA GLY A 295 23.65 -5.58 -9.55
C GLY A 295 22.90 -5.41 -8.23
N ILE A 296 22.42 -4.22 -7.89
CA ILE A 296 21.75 -3.89 -6.63
C ILE A 296 20.40 -3.25 -6.91
N PHE A 297 19.37 -3.75 -6.24
CA PHE A 297 18.01 -3.24 -6.30
C PHE A 297 17.28 -3.50 -4.97
N ILE A 298 15.96 -3.53 -4.96
CA ILE A 298 15.15 -3.89 -3.79
C ILE A 298 14.34 -5.16 -4.02
N ALA A 299 14.00 -5.83 -2.93
CA ALA A 299 13.06 -6.95 -2.88
C ALA A 299 12.09 -6.79 -1.71
N THR A 300 10.98 -7.50 -1.74
CA THR A 300 9.99 -7.56 -0.67
C THR A 300 9.32 -8.93 -0.71
N PRO A 301 8.86 -9.51 0.42
CA PRO A 301 8.19 -10.79 0.39
C PRO A 301 6.97 -10.83 -0.55
N ARG A 302 6.21 -9.72 -0.61
CA ARG A 302 4.95 -9.63 -1.36
C ARG A 302 5.07 -8.69 -2.54
N GLY A 303 4.66 -9.16 -3.73
CA GLY A 303 4.42 -8.29 -4.88
C GLY A 303 5.59 -8.12 -5.85
N MET A 304 6.59 -9.01 -5.81
CA MET A 304 7.64 -9.02 -6.84
C MET A 304 7.07 -9.55 -8.17
N SER A 305 7.43 -8.90 -9.28
CA SER A 305 6.93 -9.28 -10.61
C SER A 305 7.68 -10.49 -11.16
N GLU A 306 6.97 -11.61 -11.34
CA GLU A 306 7.51 -12.78 -12.04
C GLU A 306 7.81 -12.50 -13.51
N THR A 307 7.03 -11.63 -14.15
CA THR A 307 7.25 -11.25 -15.55
C THR A 307 8.60 -10.57 -15.71
N TYR A 308 8.90 -9.58 -14.86
CA TYR A 308 10.21 -8.93 -14.84
C TYR A 308 11.34 -9.91 -14.50
N MET A 309 11.13 -10.80 -13.53
CA MET A 309 12.12 -11.81 -13.18
C MET A 309 12.38 -12.80 -14.33
N ARG A 310 11.36 -13.20 -15.10
CA ARG A 310 11.53 -14.01 -16.33
C ARG A 310 12.33 -13.28 -17.39
N THR A 311 12.16 -11.96 -17.54
CA THR A 311 13.01 -11.16 -18.43
C THR A 311 14.49 -11.30 -18.04
N LEU A 312 14.82 -11.09 -16.76
CA LEU A 312 16.19 -11.25 -16.29
C LEU A 312 16.71 -12.67 -16.54
N LEU A 313 15.94 -13.70 -16.16
CA LEU A 313 16.34 -15.10 -16.29
C LEU A 313 16.43 -15.56 -17.74
N SER A 314 15.75 -14.91 -18.69
CA SER A 314 15.94 -15.18 -20.12
C SER A 314 17.29 -14.68 -20.65
N LEU A 315 17.84 -13.63 -20.02
CA LEU A 315 19.15 -13.06 -20.34
C LEU A 315 20.27 -13.76 -19.56
N ASN A 316 20.01 -14.09 -18.29
CA ASN A 316 20.92 -14.85 -17.44
C ASN A 316 20.16 -15.94 -16.66
N PRO A 317 20.07 -17.17 -17.20
CA PRO A 317 19.35 -18.28 -16.55
C PRO A 317 19.90 -18.68 -15.18
N ASN A 318 21.16 -18.38 -14.91
CA ASN A 318 21.87 -18.74 -13.68
C ASN A 318 21.94 -17.59 -12.67
N ALA A 319 21.18 -16.51 -12.87
CA ALA A 319 21.16 -15.40 -11.92
C ALA A 319 20.72 -15.89 -10.54
N GLU A 320 21.49 -15.53 -9.52
CA GLU A 320 21.19 -15.82 -8.12
C GLU A 320 21.06 -14.51 -7.35
N PHE A 321 20.28 -14.51 -6.27
CA PHE A 321 20.02 -13.31 -5.47
C PHE A 321 20.41 -13.49 -4.02
N ALA A 322 20.92 -12.42 -3.43
CA ALA A 322 21.13 -12.25 -2.00
C ALA A 322 20.37 -10.99 -1.55
N PHE A 323 20.20 -10.82 -0.26
CA PHE A 323 19.64 -9.61 0.33
C PHE A 323 20.45 -9.19 1.54
N VAL A 324 20.40 -7.91 1.87
CA VAL A 324 21.02 -7.40 3.11
C VAL A 324 20.08 -7.60 4.29
N GLU A 325 20.66 -8.00 5.41
CA GLU A 325 20.02 -7.83 6.71
C GLU A 325 20.06 -6.36 7.14
N PRO A 326 19.19 -5.93 8.08
CA PRO A 326 19.29 -4.56 8.60
C PRO A 326 20.67 -4.36 9.23
N PHE A 327 21.31 -3.25 8.88
CA PHE A 327 22.63 -2.87 9.38
C PHE A 327 22.52 -2.46 10.85
N ALA A 328 23.63 -2.60 11.58
CA ALA A 328 23.73 -2.03 12.92
C ALA A 328 23.86 -0.50 12.79
N ALA A 329 22.88 0.23 13.32
CA ALA A 329 22.86 1.68 13.27
C ALA A 329 23.83 2.30 14.28
N PRO A 330 24.25 3.57 14.07
CA PRO A 330 25.13 4.29 15.00
C PRO A 330 24.59 4.39 16.43
N ASP A 331 23.26 4.37 16.60
CA ASP A 331 22.60 4.38 17.91
C ASP A 331 22.35 2.98 18.51
N GLY A 332 22.90 1.93 17.88
CA GLY A 332 22.75 0.54 18.28
C GLY A 332 21.44 -0.12 17.84
N SER A 333 20.52 0.61 17.20
CA SER A 333 19.29 0.04 16.65
C SER A 333 19.58 -0.90 15.48
N ARG A 334 18.75 -1.93 15.31
CA ARG A 334 18.88 -2.90 14.22
C ARG A 334 17.55 -3.58 13.92
N GLY A 335 16.92 -3.17 12.83
CA GLY A 335 15.63 -3.67 12.37
C GLY A 335 14.96 -2.66 11.44
N TYR A 336 13.85 -3.05 10.82
CA TYR A 336 13.11 -2.20 9.88
C TYR A 336 11.97 -1.45 10.57
N THR A 337 11.53 -0.35 9.96
CA THR A 337 10.28 0.30 10.35
C THR A 337 9.12 -0.59 9.96
N SER A 338 8.11 -0.70 10.83
CA SER A 338 6.83 -1.31 10.47
C SER A 338 6.17 -0.57 9.31
N GLN A 339 5.35 -1.26 8.53
CA GLN A 339 4.33 -0.72 7.66
C GLN A 339 3.03 -0.45 8.43
N SER A 340 2.05 0.22 7.81
CA SER A 340 0.77 0.58 8.44
C SER A 340 0.02 -0.58 9.08
N GLY A 341 0.20 -1.80 8.55
CA GLY A 341 -0.55 -2.99 8.94
C GLY A 341 -1.95 -3.08 8.33
N PHE A 342 -2.31 -2.10 7.49
CA PHE A 342 -3.57 -2.07 6.77
C PHE A 342 -3.45 -1.30 5.45
N MET A 343 -4.31 -1.64 4.49
CA MET A 343 -4.42 -0.95 3.21
C MET A 343 -5.89 -0.75 2.85
N GLY A 344 -6.39 0.44 3.16
CA GLY A 344 -7.81 0.75 3.07
C GLY A 344 -8.58 0.46 4.36
N ILE A 345 -9.79 1.03 4.42
CA ILE A 345 -10.65 1.05 5.59
C ILE A 345 -12.06 0.71 5.11
N THR A 346 -12.78 -0.13 5.85
CA THR A 346 -14.22 -0.30 5.71
C THR A 346 -14.90 0.43 6.86
N ALA A 347 -15.84 1.32 6.56
CA ALA A 347 -16.68 2.01 7.53
C ALA A 347 -18.16 1.71 7.24
N LEU A 348 -18.98 1.72 8.29
CA LEU A 348 -20.41 1.46 8.22
C LEU A 348 -21.18 2.74 8.46
N SER A 349 -22.23 3.01 7.67
CA SER A 349 -23.08 4.20 7.86
C SER A 349 -23.72 4.21 9.26
N ALA A 350 -23.76 5.36 9.91
CA ALA A 350 -24.46 5.53 11.19
C ALA A 350 -25.97 5.23 11.09
N GLU A 351 -26.58 5.36 9.90
CA GLU A 351 -27.99 5.03 9.66
C GLU A 351 -28.32 3.55 9.92
N LEU A 352 -27.32 2.68 9.95
CA LEU A 352 -27.49 1.26 10.27
C LEU A 352 -27.79 1.00 11.75
N ALA A 353 -27.66 1.99 12.64
CA ALA A 353 -27.92 1.82 14.07
C ALA A 353 -29.35 1.34 14.37
N ASP A 354 -30.30 1.68 13.50
CA ASP A 354 -31.71 1.30 13.64
C ASP A 354 -32.06 -0.06 12.98
N ASP A 355 -31.09 -0.75 12.37
CA ASP A 355 -31.27 -2.02 11.66
C ASP A 355 -30.22 -3.08 12.06
N PRO A 356 -30.33 -3.63 13.29
CA PRO A 356 -29.34 -4.57 13.82
C PRO A 356 -29.24 -5.87 13.02
N GLU A 357 -30.35 -6.33 12.40
CA GLU A 357 -30.33 -7.50 11.53
C GLU A 357 -29.45 -7.24 10.30
N LYS A 358 -29.65 -6.10 9.63
CA LYS A 358 -28.82 -5.73 8.48
C LYS A 358 -27.35 -5.56 8.85
N VAL A 359 -27.06 -4.97 10.01
CA VAL A 359 -25.67 -4.89 10.51
C VAL A 359 -25.07 -6.28 10.71
N GLU A 360 -25.80 -7.20 11.34
CA GLU A 360 -25.33 -8.58 11.52
C GLU A 360 -25.01 -9.24 10.17
N ARG A 361 -25.87 -9.09 9.17
CA ARG A 361 -25.61 -9.62 7.81
C ARG A 361 -24.37 -8.99 7.18
N ILE A 362 -24.20 -7.67 7.30
CA ILE A 362 -23.02 -6.94 6.79
C ILE A 362 -21.75 -7.46 7.46
N MET A 363 -21.77 -7.59 8.79
CA MET A 363 -20.63 -8.05 9.57
C MET A 363 -20.28 -9.51 9.28
N ASN A 364 -21.27 -10.37 9.02
CA ASN A 364 -21.03 -11.75 8.57
C ASN A 364 -20.34 -11.81 7.19
N VAL A 365 -20.67 -10.90 6.27
CA VAL A 365 -19.96 -10.78 4.98
C VAL A 365 -18.52 -10.33 5.19
N ILE A 366 -18.29 -9.35 6.07
CA ILE A 366 -16.96 -8.83 6.41
C ILE A 366 -16.10 -9.93 7.04
N ASP A 367 -16.63 -10.63 8.05
CA ASP A 367 -15.89 -11.67 8.77
C ASP A 367 -15.54 -12.84 7.83
N PHE A 368 -16.49 -13.29 7.00
CA PHE A 368 -16.21 -14.30 5.97
C PHE A 368 -15.11 -13.87 5.00
N GLY A 369 -15.16 -12.62 4.53
CA GLY A 369 -14.17 -12.10 3.60
C GLY A 369 -12.76 -12.03 4.19
N ARG A 370 -12.67 -11.82 5.51
CA ARG A 370 -11.45 -11.72 6.29
C ARG A 370 -10.95 -13.05 6.85
N THR A 371 -11.76 -14.11 6.85
CA THR A 371 -11.34 -15.43 7.34
C THR A 371 -10.09 -15.91 6.62
N PHE A 372 -9.03 -16.12 7.39
CA PHE A 372 -7.74 -16.53 6.86
C PHE A 372 -7.71 -18.02 6.53
N ILE A 373 -7.37 -18.32 5.28
CA ILE A 373 -7.11 -19.67 4.80
C ILE A 373 -5.59 -19.80 4.64
N PRO A 374 -4.92 -20.70 5.38
CA PRO A 374 -3.48 -20.92 5.26
C PRO A 374 -3.08 -21.25 3.81
N PRO A 375 -1.91 -20.81 3.33
CA PRO A 375 -1.45 -21.09 1.96
C PRO A 375 -1.51 -22.57 1.56
N ALA A 376 -1.16 -23.48 2.47
CA ALA A 376 -1.23 -24.93 2.24
C ALA A 376 -2.66 -25.46 2.00
N GLU A 377 -3.68 -24.75 2.48
CA GLU A 377 -5.09 -25.09 2.33
C GLU A 377 -5.74 -24.35 1.16
N ARG A 378 -5.01 -23.49 0.43
CA ARG A 378 -5.56 -22.72 -0.72
C ARG A 378 -5.64 -23.57 -1.98
N THR A 379 -6.47 -24.61 -1.94
CA THR A 379 -6.64 -25.60 -3.01
C THR A 379 -8.07 -25.61 -3.54
N PRO A 380 -8.32 -26.16 -4.76
CA PRO A 380 -9.69 -26.35 -5.27
C PRO A 380 -10.60 -27.20 -4.36
N ASN A 381 -10.02 -27.99 -3.44
CA ASN A 381 -10.78 -28.84 -2.52
C ASN A 381 -11.21 -28.12 -1.24
N THR A 382 -10.77 -26.88 -1.04
CA THR A 382 -11.14 -26.06 0.13
C THR A 382 -12.35 -25.21 -0.24
N PRO A 383 -13.57 -25.56 0.23
CA PRO A 383 -14.81 -25.05 -0.38
C PRO A 383 -14.91 -23.53 -0.38
N ASP A 384 -14.54 -22.88 0.72
CA ASP A 384 -14.61 -21.42 0.83
C ASP A 384 -13.53 -20.71 0.00
N TYR A 385 -12.36 -21.33 -0.15
CA TYR A 385 -11.32 -20.80 -1.03
C TYR A 385 -11.75 -20.88 -2.50
N ASP A 386 -12.16 -22.07 -2.96
CA ASP A 386 -12.64 -22.30 -4.32
C ASP A 386 -13.86 -21.42 -4.64
N TRP A 387 -14.81 -21.31 -3.71
CA TRP A 387 -15.98 -20.45 -3.84
C TRP A 387 -15.61 -18.96 -3.99
N ARG A 388 -14.70 -18.44 -3.17
CA ARG A 388 -14.25 -17.02 -3.25
C ARG A 388 -13.68 -16.68 -4.62
N LEU A 389 -13.01 -17.65 -5.25
CA LEU A 389 -12.40 -17.48 -6.57
C LEU A 389 -13.33 -17.82 -7.74
N GLY A 390 -14.59 -18.19 -7.48
CA GLY A 390 -15.57 -18.46 -8.53
C GLY A 390 -15.51 -19.87 -9.10
N ARG A 391 -14.90 -20.80 -8.37
CA ARG A 391 -14.69 -22.21 -8.70
C ARG A 391 -13.73 -22.48 -9.86
N LEU A 392 -12.95 -23.54 -9.72
CA LEU A 392 -11.99 -23.98 -10.75
C LEU A 392 -12.69 -24.18 -12.12
N GLY A 393 -12.07 -23.65 -13.17
CA GLY A 393 -12.56 -23.68 -14.55
C GLY A 393 -13.64 -22.65 -14.87
N LYS A 394 -14.11 -21.88 -13.88
CA LYS A 394 -15.08 -20.79 -14.07
C LYS A 394 -14.48 -19.44 -13.72
N GLY A 395 -14.21 -19.20 -12.43
CA GLY A 395 -13.64 -17.93 -11.98
C GLY A 395 -12.11 -17.91 -12.04
N TYR A 396 -11.46 -19.07 -12.04
CA TYR A 396 -10.01 -19.19 -12.17
C TYR A 396 -9.58 -20.50 -12.83
N THR A 397 -8.34 -20.54 -13.30
CA THR A 397 -7.66 -21.74 -13.82
C THR A 397 -6.33 -21.96 -13.10
N ILE A 398 -5.83 -23.21 -13.14
CA ILE A 398 -4.50 -23.59 -12.67
C ILE A 398 -3.76 -24.22 -13.85
N ASP A 399 -2.53 -23.78 -14.12
CA ASP A 399 -1.68 -24.35 -15.17
C ASP A 399 -0.95 -25.63 -14.70
N GLY A 400 -0.23 -26.28 -15.62
CA GLY A 400 0.51 -27.52 -15.32
C GLY A 400 1.68 -27.36 -14.34
N GLN A 401 2.03 -26.12 -13.95
CA GLN A 401 3.07 -25.79 -12.98
C GLN A 401 2.47 -25.37 -11.62
N GLY A 402 1.14 -25.35 -11.49
CA GLY A 402 0.44 -24.90 -10.28
C GLY A 402 0.16 -23.39 -10.25
N GLY A 403 0.44 -22.67 -11.34
CA GLY A 403 0.19 -21.24 -11.47
C GLY A 403 -1.31 -20.92 -11.57
N LEU A 404 -1.81 -20.09 -10.65
CA LEU A 404 -3.21 -19.65 -10.60
C LEU A 404 -3.44 -18.40 -11.45
N THR A 405 -4.44 -18.45 -12.32
CA THR A 405 -4.91 -17.30 -13.11
C THR A 405 -6.40 -17.05 -12.88
N LEU A 406 -6.75 -15.85 -12.41
CA LEU A 406 -8.13 -15.41 -12.27
C LEU A 406 -8.67 -14.93 -13.62
N THR A 407 -9.96 -15.13 -13.85
CA THR A 407 -10.70 -14.46 -14.91
C THR A 407 -10.75 -12.95 -14.67
N LYS A 408 -11.04 -12.17 -15.72
CA LYS A 408 -11.18 -10.72 -15.56
C LYS A 408 -12.35 -10.42 -14.63
N THR A 409 -12.19 -9.40 -13.80
CA THR A 409 -13.23 -8.91 -12.89
C THR A 409 -14.49 -8.49 -13.64
N SER A 410 -14.36 -7.87 -14.83
CA SER A 410 -15.49 -7.52 -15.71
C SER A 410 -16.30 -8.72 -16.21
N GLU A 411 -15.77 -9.94 -16.13
CA GLU A 411 -16.55 -11.14 -16.46
C GLU A 411 -17.55 -11.51 -15.36
N GLY A 412 -17.43 -10.93 -14.15
CA GLY A 412 -18.37 -11.17 -13.05
C GLY A 412 -18.37 -12.62 -12.56
N LYS A 413 -17.25 -13.33 -12.70
CA LYS A 413 -17.11 -14.76 -12.35
C LYS A 413 -16.43 -15.01 -11.01
N VAL A 414 -15.96 -13.98 -10.31
CA VAL A 414 -15.21 -14.08 -9.06
C VAL A 414 -16.02 -13.44 -7.91
N PRO A 415 -16.60 -14.22 -6.98
CA PRO A 415 -17.39 -13.69 -5.87
C PRO A 415 -16.64 -12.74 -4.95
N SER A 416 -15.33 -12.93 -4.74
CA SER A 416 -14.54 -12.04 -3.88
C SER A 416 -14.46 -10.59 -4.37
N SER A 417 -14.74 -10.33 -5.66
CA SER A 417 -14.85 -8.97 -6.22
C SER A 417 -16.06 -8.18 -5.70
N TYR A 418 -17.00 -8.85 -5.04
CA TYR A 418 -18.23 -8.26 -4.48
C TYR A 418 -18.25 -8.24 -2.95
N LEU A 419 -17.19 -8.72 -2.28
CA LEU A 419 -17.05 -8.62 -0.83
C LEU A 419 -16.65 -7.20 -0.42
N PHE A 420 -17.11 -6.76 0.74
CA PHE A 420 -16.75 -5.45 1.31
C PHE A 420 -15.28 -5.40 1.73
N ASP A 421 -14.78 -6.51 2.27
CA ASP A 421 -13.36 -6.75 2.51
C ASP A 421 -12.97 -8.14 2.04
N SER A 422 -12.19 -8.21 0.96
CA SER A 422 -11.68 -9.47 0.41
C SER A 422 -10.27 -9.83 0.90
N PHE A 423 -9.65 -8.99 1.75
CA PHE A 423 -8.34 -9.29 2.32
C PHE A 423 -8.49 -10.15 3.57
N MET A 424 -7.95 -11.37 3.49
CA MET A 424 -7.88 -12.26 4.63
C MET A 424 -6.97 -11.64 5.71
N TRP A 425 -7.43 -11.65 6.96
CA TRP A 425 -6.66 -11.17 8.10
C TRP A 425 -5.76 -12.28 8.62
N ALA A 426 -4.48 -12.24 8.26
CA ALA A 426 -3.53 -13.25 8.74
C ALA A 426 -3.30 -13.11 10.26
N PRO A 427 -3.18 -14.23 11.01
CA PRO A 427 -2.91 -14.19 12.44
C PRO A 427 -1.52 -13.59 12.77
N GLY A 428 -0.62 -13.58 11.79
CA GLY A 428 0.69 -12.94 11.80
C GLY A 428 1.18 -12.82 10.36
N ASP A 429 2.12 -11.91 10.10
CA ASP A 429 2.59 -11.65 8.73
C ASP A 429 3.26 -12.89 8.11
N GLU A 430 3.96 -13.67 8.94
CA GLU A 430 4.60 -14.94 8.58
C GLU A 430 3.62 -16.04 8.17
N ALA A 431 2.36 -15.97 8.60
CA ALA A 431 1.35 -16.95 8.21
C ALA A 431 1.02 -16.86 6.72
N ASN A 432 1.27 -15.72 6.07
CA ASN A 432 1.00 -15.53 4.65
C ASN A 432 1.87 -16.39 3.74
N GLN A 433 3.10 -16.73 4.16
CA GLN A 433 4.08 -17.50 3.38
C GLN A 433 4.08 -17.10 1.89
N TYR A 434 4.31 -15.83 1.60
CA TYR A 434 4.31 -15.29 0.25
C TYR A 434 5.25 -16.03 -0.69
N SER A 435 6.34 -16.60 -0.17
CA SER A 435 7.25 -17.47 -0.92
C SER A 435 6.53 -18.62 -1.65
N ALA A 436 5.47 -19.18 -1.06
CA ALA A 436 4.72 -20.30 -1.64
C ALA A 436 4.00 -19.94 -2.94
N PHE A 437 3.76 -18.65 -3.22
CA PHE A 437 3.04 -18.21 -4.43
C PHE A 437 3.95 -17.93 -5.63
N TYR A 438 5.27 -17.84 -5.44
CA TYR A 438 6.21 -17.68 -6.55
C TYR A 438 6.49 -19.04 -7.20
N GLN A 439 6.36 -19.07 -8.53
CA GLN A 439 6.65 -20.20 -9.40
C GLN A 439 8.14 -20.25 -9.78
N ILE A 440 8.79 -19.08 -9.89
CA ILE A 440 10.22 -18.99 -10.20
C ILE A 440 11.04 -19.44 -8.98
N PRO A 441 11.86 -20.50 -9.08
CA PRO A 441 12.61 -21.05 -7.94
C PRO A 441 13.51 -20.02 -7.23
N GLN A 442 14.23 -19.20 -8.00
CA GLN A 442 15.12 -18.17 -7.47
C GLN A 442 14.35 -17.11 -6.68
N LEU A 443 13.15 -16.75 -7.14
CA LEU A 443 12.31 -15.77 -6.47
C LEU A 443 11.67 -16.35 -5.21
N ARG A 444 11.28 -17.64 -5.25
CA ARG A 444 10.80 -18.38 -4.08
C ARG A 444 11.86 -18.47 -2.99
N GLU A 445 13.11 -18.83 -3.35
CA GLU A 445 14.23 -18.93 -2.42
C GLU A 445 14.56 -17.58 -1.79
N LEU A 446 14.70 -16.53 -2.62
CA LEU A 446 14.92 -15.16 -2.16
C LEU A 446 13.83 -14.74 -1.17
N THR A 447 12.56 -14.94 -1.54
CA THR A 447 11.41 -14.57 -0.70
C THR A 447 11.43 -15.30 0.63
N ALA A 448 11.64 -16.62 0.63
CA ALA A 448 11.69 -17.41 1.86
C ALA A 448 12.81 -16.94 2.79
N GLY A 449 13.97 -16.57 2.23
CA GLY A 449 15.07 -15.98 3.00
C GLY A 449 14.70 -14.64 3.65
N ILE A 450 14.01 -13.76 2.90
CA ILE A 450 13.55 -12.45 3.41
C ILE A 450 12.47 -12.64 4.50
N GLU A 451 11.52 -13.56 4.30
CA GLU A 451 10.51 -13.90 5.31
C GLU A 451 11.16 -14.38 6.61
N GLN A 452 12.12 -15.31 6.52
CA GLN A 452 12.88 -15.78 7.68
C GLN A 452 13.66 -14.67 8.36
N MET A 453 14.20 -13.71 7.60
CA MET A 453 14.87 -12.54 8.16
C MET A 453 13.87 -11.70 8.96
N PHE A 454 12.70 -11.37 8.40
CA PHE A 454 11.70 -10.62 9.16
C PHE A 454 11.22 -11.38 10.41
N VAL A 455 11.10 -12.72 10.37
CA VAL A 455 10.81 -13.52 11.56
C VAL A 455 11.91 -13.39 12.62
N ARG A 456 13.21 -13.40 12.23
CA ARG A 456 14.33 -13.19 13.17
C ARG A 456 14.32 -11.79 13.80
N TYR A 457 13.85 -10.78 13.07
CA TYR A 457 13.80 -9.38 13.51
C TYR A 457 12.42 -8.92 13.98
N LYS A 458 11.45 -9.82 14.16
CA LYS A 458 10.06 -9.45 14.49
C LYS A 458 9.94 -8.60 15.75
N ASP A 459 10.75 -8.90 16.77
CA ASP A 459 10.80 -8.17 18.06
C ASP A 459 11.66 -6.90 17.99
N ARG A 460 12.20 -6.59 16.80
CA ARG A 460 13.01 -5.39 16.47
C ARG A 460 12.39 -4.60 15.33
N THR A 461 11.09 -4.75 15.10
CA THR A 461 10.34 -3.91 14.16
C THR A 461 9.97 -2.59 14.84
N TYR A 462 10.33 -1.45 14.24
CA TYR A 462 10.14 -0.13 14.83
C TYR A 462 8.81 0.49 14.40
N ILE A 463 7.97 0.85 15.35
CA ILE A 463 6.70 1.54 15.07
C ILE A 463 6.99 3.02 14.80
N ASN A 464 6.45 3.54 13.71
CA ASN A 464 6.53 4.96 13.40
C ASN A 464 5.59 5.74 14.34
N PRO A 465 6.09 6.57 15.27
CA PRO A 465 5.26 7.23 16.27
C PRO A 465 4.33 8.29 15.67
N ALA A 466 4.65 8.82 14.49
CA ALA A 466 3.81 9.77 13.76
C ALA A 466 2.72 9.10 12.92
N ARG A 467 2.58 7.77 12.96
CA ARG A 467 1.62 7.03 12.16
C ARG A 467 0.18 7.39 12.55
N GLY A 468 -0.65 7.68 11.54
CA GLY A 468 -2.04 8.07 11.72
C GLY A 468 -2.23 9.42 12.41
N ILE A 469 -1.16 10.20 12.64
CA ILE A 469 -1.26 11.55 13.19
C ILE A 469 -1.49 12.52 12.04
N VAL A 470 -2.67 13.13 12.03
CA VAL A 470 -3.07 14.15 11.06
C VAL A 470 -3.19 15.47 11.78
N THR A 471 -2.42 16.47 11.36
CA THR A 471 -2.44 17.84 11.91
C THR A 471 -2.71 18.83 10.80
N ALA A 472 -3.24 20.02 11.15
CA ALA A 472 -3.62 21.01 10.16
C ALA A 472 -2.45 21.42 9.25
N THR A 473 -1.29 21.72 9.85
CA THR A 473 -0.12 22.15 9.09
C THR A 473 0.46 21.00 8.28
N ARG A 474 0.48 19.78 8.83
CA ARG A 474 0.94 18.58 8.10
C ARG A 474 0.12 18.34 6.85
N SER A 475 -1.21 18.36 6.96
CA SER A 475 -2.11 18.18 5.82
C SER A 475 -1.92 19.24 4.73
N GLN A 476 -1.55 20.47 5.09
CA GLN A 476 -1.35 21.55 4.13
C GLN A 476 0.04 21.56 3.48
N LYS A 477 1.10 21.22 4.25
CA LYS A 477 2.48 21.48 3.85
C LYS A 477 3.35 20.24 3.59
N GLU A 478 2.99 19.06 4.10
CA GLU A 478 3.85 17.87 4.02
C GLU A 478 4.24 17.52 2.58
N THR A 479 3.30 17.62 1.63
CA THR A 479 3.59 17.33 0.22
C THR A 479 4.61 18.29 -0.40
N GLU A 480 4.49 19.59 -0.14
CA GLU A 480 5.45 20.59 -0.66
C GLU A 480 6.83 20.40 -0.01
N LEU A 481 6.85 20.15 1.29
CA LEU A 481 8.07 19.92 2.06
C LEU A 481 8.81 18.65 1.62
N THR A 482 8.08 17.57 1.32
CA THR A 482 8.66 16.34 0.75
C THR A 482 9.26 16.62 -0.63
N LYS A 483 8.55 17.33 -1.51
CA LYS A 483 9.07 17.72 -2.84
C LYS A 483 10.33 18.58 -2.74
N TYR A 484 10.34 19.55 -1.82
CA TYR A 484 11.51 20.36 -1.56
C TYR A 484 12.70 19.50 -1.10
N ALA A 485 12.51 18.62 -0.11
CA ALA A 485 13.58 17.77 0.41
C ALA A 485 14.14 16.84 -0.68
N LEU A 486 13.28 16.17 -1.45
CA LEU A 486 13.70 15.30 -2.55
C LEU A 486 14.45 16.06 -3.64
N ALA A 487 14.00 17.26 -4.01
CA ALA A 487 14.68 18.09 -5.01
C ALA A 487 16.09 18.49 -4.55
N GLU A 488 16.25 18.92 -3.30
CA GLU A 488 17.56 19.30 -2.76
C GLU A 488 18.47 18.08 -2.58
N GLN A 489 17.94 16.93 -2.18
CA GLN A 489 18.70 15.68 -2.09
C GLN A 489 19.14 15.17 -3.46
N THR A 490 18.30 15.29 -4.49
CA THR A 490 18.68 15.00 -5.88
C THR A 490 19.82 15.92 -6.33
N LYS A 491 19.75 17.23 -6.05
CA LYS A 491 20.85 18.17 -6.32
C LYS A 491 22.14 17.75 -5.61
N MET A 492 22.03 17.21 -4.39
CA MET A 492 23.19 16.69 -3.68
C MET A 492 23.81 15.46 -4.36
N ILE A 493 22.98 14.53 -4.82
CA ILE A 493 23.43 13.33 -5.55
C ILE A 493 24.13 13.72 -6.85
N VAL A 494 23.53 14.62 -7.64
CA VAL A 494 24.09 15.01 -8.95
C VAL A 494 25.22 16.05 -8.87
N GLY A 495 25.62 16.45 -7.66
CA GLY A 495 26.73 17.38 -7.42
C GLY A 495 26.41 18.86 -7.68
N GLN A 496 25.13 19.23 -7.76
CA GLN A 496 24.67 20.62 -7.86
C GLN A 496 24.59 21.34 -6.51
N ARG A 497 24.53 20.58 -5.41
CA ARG A 497 24.63 21.07 -4.03
C ARG A 497 25.59 20.15 -3.26
N PRO A 498 26.54 20.64 -2.47
CA PRO A 498 27.41 19.74 -1.72
C PRO A 498 26.65 19.09 -0.55
N VAL A 499 26.92 17.80 -0.28
CA VAL A 499 26.32 17.08 0.88
C VAL A 499 26.68 17.74 2.22
N SER A 500 27.77 18.51 2.28
CA SER A 500 28.15 19.31 3.46
C SER A 500 27.12 20.39 3.82
N GLU A 501 26.24 20.77 2.90
CA GLU A 501 25.13 21.71 3.15
C GLU A 501 23.86 21.03 3.68
N TRP A 502 23.94 19.78 4.12
CA TRP A 502 22.79 19.06 4.70
C TRP A 502 22.06 19.87 5.78
N GLU A 503 22.79 20.39 6.76
CA GLU A 503 22.19 21.16 7.87
C GLU A 503 21.50 22.45 7.39
N THR A 504 22.00 23.07 6.32
CA THR A 504 21.36 24.23 5.69
C THR A 504 20.03 23.84 5.05
N MET A 505 19.99 22.71 4.32
CA MET A 505 18.77 22.17 3.74
C MET A 505 17.74 21.78 4.81
N VAL A 506 18.18 21.19 5.93
CA VAL A 506 17.31 20.89 7.08
C VAL A 506 16.73 22.19 7.66
N LYS A 507 17.54 23.23 7.85
CA LYS A 507 17.07 24.53 8.33
C LYS A 507 16.03 25.14 7.38
N GLU A 508 16.30 25.14 6.08
CA GLU A 508 15.37 25.62 5.06
C GLU A 508 14.04 24.82 5.08
N TRP A 509 14.09 23.50 5.27
CA TRP A 509 12.89 22.66 5.43
C TRP A 509 12.08 23.06 6.68
N MET A 510 12.76 23.28 7.81
CA MET A 510 12.14 23.73 9.05
C MET A 510 11.47 25.10 8.90
N ASP A 511 12.15 26.05 8.26
CA ASP A 511 11.68 27.43 8.03
C ASP A 511 10.45 27.47 7.09
N ARG A 512 10.30 26.49 6.18
CA ARG A 512 9.15 26.36 5.26
C ARG A 512 7.86 25.87 5.94
N GLY A 513 7.90 25.60 7.24
CA GLY A 513 6.77 25.07 8.03
C GLY A 513 7.00 23.67 8.59
N GLY A 514 8.18 23.10 8.34
CA GLY A 514 8.59 21.84 8.95
C GLY A 514 8.64 21.91 10.47
N ALA A 515 9.03 23.06 11.04
CA ALA A 515 9.05 23.25 12.49
C ALA A 515 7.66 23.13 13.14
N ASP A 516 6.63 23.63 12.46
CA ASP A 516 5.24 23.55 12.92
C ASP A 516 4.73 22.10 12.85
N ILE A 517 5.03 21.38 11.76
CA ILE A 517 4.71 19.95 11.64
C ILE A 517 5.37 19.15 12.76
N VAL A 518 6.67 19.35 12.99
CA VAL A 518 7.41 18.67 14.08
C VAL A 518 6.76 18.95 15.43
N LYS A 519 6.39 20.20 15.70
CA LYS A 519 5.72 20.58 16.96
C LYS A 519 4.36 19.88 17.10
N GLU A 520 3.46 20.05 16.14
CA GLU A 520 2.10 19.52 16.19
C GLU A 520 2.06 17.99 16.27
N VAL A 521 2.94 17.31 15.52
CA VAL A 521 3.06 15.85 15.56
C VAL A 521 3.51 15.37 16.93
N ASN A 522 4.52 16.01 17.54
CA ASN A 522 4.99 15.62 18.87
C ASN A 522 3.97 15.92 19.97
N GLU A 523 3.23 17.03 19.88
CA GLU A 523 2.10 17.31 20.77
C GLU A 523 1.01 16.22 20.67
N SER A 524 0.72 15.77 19.45
CA SER A 524 -0.24 14.69 19.19
C SER A 524 0.24 13.33 19.71
N ILE A 525 1.54 13.03 19.60
CA ILE A 525 2.16 11.82 20.18
C ILE A 525 1.95 11.81 21.70
N LEU A 526 2.19 12.94 22.37
CA LEU A 526 2.02 13.08 23.82
C LEU A 526 0.56 13.00 24.28
N GLN A 527 -0.40 13.34 23.42
CA GLN A 527 -1.82 13.19 23.72
C GLN A 527 -2.28 11.73 23.65
N ARG A 528 -1.74 10.93 22.72
CA ARG A 528 -2.05 9.50 22.58
C ARG A 528 -1.48 8.62 23.69
N SER A 529 -0.47 9.09 24.42
CA SER A 529 0.15 8.34 25.50
C SER A 529 -0.52 8.54 26.87
N LYS A 530 -1.58 9.35 26.93
CA LYS A 530 -2.44 9.56 28.09
C LYS A 530 -3.74 8.80 27.90
#